data_AF-A0A419DY13-F1
#
_entry.id   AF-A0A419DY13-F1
#
_cell.length_a   1.000
_cell.length_b   1.000
_cell.length_c   1.000
_cell.angle_alpha   90.00
_cell.angle_beta   90.00
_cell.angle_gamma   90.00
#
_symmetry.space_group_name_H-M   'P 1'
#
loop_
_entity.id
_entity.type
_entity.pdbx_description
1 polymer ?
#
loop_
_entity_poly.entity_id
_entity_poly.type
_entity_poly.pdbx_seq_one_letter_code
_entity_poly.pdbx_strand_id
1 'polypeptide(L)'
;MRNRVLIVSLLLVLFLLPGALTADDEWKESKSRHFIIYYKAAPYDFIQQVISEAEDYYDDIAYDLGFTRYEFWLWDNRAKIYIYNDAKDYQINTGQPDWSSGCAFVKDKVIKTYPNARSFFNSVLPHEMGHIIFREFVGFNNPAIPIWLEEGVASYQEKARLNQAKRIIKQAIKDEAFIELEQLSGKFNLGMAGQEAVSIFYAESLSIVDYLIREFGKDNFVLFCQALRDKKNLDRALSSAYRFNNSKELSIYWKRYLGID
;
A
#
# COMPACT_ATOMS: atom_id res chain seq x y z
N MET A 1 -58.50 69.72 -0.27
CA MET A 1 -58.25 68.89 -1.48
C MET A 1 -56.89 69.23 -2.07
N ARG A 2 -55.88 68.37 -1.90
CA ARG A 2 -55.06 67.71 -2.95
C ARG A 2 -53.83 67.11 -2.29
N ASN A 3 -53.93 65.81 -2.00
CA ASN A 3 -52.83 64.97 -1.57
C ASN A 3 -51.71 65.00 -2.62
N ARG A 4 -50.48 65.21 -2.19
CA ARG A 4 -49.29 64.87 -2.98
C ARG A 4 -48.48 63.86 -2.19
N VAL A 5 -48.61 62.60 -2.61
CA VAL A 5 -47.77 61.49 -2.21
C VAL A 5 -46.39 61.72 -2.83
N LEU A 6 -45.37 61.96 -2.00
CA LEU A 6 -43.98 61.91 -2.44
C LEU A 6 -43.49 60.48 -2.26
N ILE A 7 -43.28 59.81 -3.38
CA ILE A 7 -42.72 58.47 -3.48
C ILE A 7 -41.26 58.56 -3.04
N VAL A 8 -40.93 57.90 -1.93
CA VAL A 8 -39.56 57.68 -1.49
C VAL A 8 -39.00 56.55 -2.37
N SER A 9 -38.17 56.91 -3.35
CA SER A 9 -37.40 55.94 -4.13
C SER A 9 -36.29 55.37 -3.26
N LEU A 10 -36.53 54.18 -2.70
CA LEU A 10 -35.54 53.38 -1.99
C LEU A 10 -34.52 52.86 -3.03
N LEU A 11 -33.37 53.52 -3.14
CA LEU A 11 -32.22 53.04 -3.91
C LEU A 11 -31.63 51.83 -3.17
N LEU A 12 -32.06 50.63 -3.59
CA LEU A 12 -31.51 49.37 -3.13
C LEU A 12 -30.13 49.20 -3.80
N VAL A 13 -29.07 49.58 -3.09
CA VAL A 13 -27.69 49.27 -3.48
C VAL A 13 -27.54 47.76 -3.33
N LEU A 14 -27.69 47.03 -4.43
CA LEU A 14 -27.24 45.65 -4.54
C LEU A 14 -25.71 45.65 -4.42
N PHE A 15 -25.21 45.37 -3.22
CA PHE A 15 -23.85 44.86 -3.09
C PHE A 15 -23.83 43.51 -3.80
N LEU A 16 -23.31 43.50 -5.03
CA LEU A 16 -22.83 42.29 -5.66
C LEU A 16 -21.75 41.73 -4.72
N LEU A 17 -22.13 40.74 -3.91
CA LEU A 17 -21.17 39.86 -3.27
C LEU A 17 -20.23 39.37 -4.37
N PRO A 18 -18.90 39.58 -4.26
CA PRO A 18 -17.98 38.94 -5.19
C PRO A 18 -18.28 37.45 -5.11
N GLY A 19 -18.66 36.87 -6.25
CA GLY A 19 -18.90 35.44 -6.36
C GLY A 19 -17.71 34.71 -5.74
N ALA A 20 -17.99 33.71 -4.90
CA ALA A 20 -16.98 32.87 -4.27
C ALA A 20 -16.16 32.18 -5.37
N LEU A 21 -15.09 32.85 -5.80
CA LEU A 21 -14.06 32.30 -6.66
C LEU A 21 -13.20 31.39 -5.79
N THR A 22 -13.53 30.10 -5.86
CA THR A 22 -12.63 28.93 -5.75
C THR A 22 -11.65 28.93 -4.57
N ALA A 23 -12.14 28.61 -3.37
CA ALA A 23 -11.30 28.24 -2.22
C ALA A 23 -11.00 26.72 -2.14
N ASP A 24 -11.44 25.92 -3.12
CA ASP A 24 -11.45 24.44 -3.04
C ASP A 24 -10.27 23.74 -3.74
N ASP A 25 -9.30 24.49 -4.26
CA ASP A 25 -8.14 23.91 -4.97
C ASP A 25 -6.81 23.96 -4.19
N GLU A 26 -6.78 24.66 -3.04
CA GLU A 26 -5.59 24.69 -2.18
C GLU A 26 -5.49 23.45 -1.29
N TRP A 27 -4.29 22.88 -1.21
CA TRP A 27 -3.99 21.78 -0.30
C TRP A 27 -4.01 22.26 1.15
N LYS A 28 -4.92 21.69 1.93
CA LYS A 28 -4.92 21.74 3.40
C LYS A 28 -3.99 20.67 3.94
N GLU A 29 -3.48 20.87 5.15
CA GLU A 29 -2.63 19.90 5.83
C GLU A 29 -3.21 19.48 7.19
N SER A 30 -3.03 18.22 7.53
CA SER A 30 -3.16 17.68 8.89
C SER A 30 -1.93 16.87 9.23
N LYS A 31 -1.48 16.95 10.47
CA LYS A 31 -0.20 16.37 10.90
C LYS A 31 -0.41 15.44 12.07
N SER A 32 0.26 14.30 12.03
CA SER A 32 0.38 13.37 13.14
C SER A 32 1.86 13.15 13.45
N ARG A 33 2.16 12.16 14.31
CA ARG A 33 3.53 11.86 14.72
C ARG A 33 4.36 11.39 13.53
N HIS A 34 3.81 10.47 12.73
CA HIS A 34 4.53 9.81 11.64
C HIS A 34 4.12 10.27 10.24
N PHE A 35 3.05 11.07 10.11
CA PHE A 35 2.47 11.44 8.81
C PHE A 35 2.14 12.92 8.66
N ILE A 36 2.13 13.36 7.41
CA ILE A 36 1.52 14.60 6.96
C ILE A 36 0.47 14.26 5.90
N ILE A 37 -0.78 14.64 6.14
CA ILE A 37 -1.91 14.39 5.25
C ILE A 37 -2.25 15.67 4.51
N TYR A 38 -2.15 15.64 3.18
CA TYR A 38 -2.55 16.73 2.31
C TYR A 38 -3.91 16.40 1.68
N TYR A 39 -4.86 17.32 1.76
CA TYR A 39 -6.21 17.13 1.19
C TYR A 39 -6.83 18.46 0.75
N LYS A 40 -7.80 18.42 -0.17
CA LYS A 40 -8.54 19.62 -0.61
C LYS A 40 -9.93 19.69 0.03
N ALA A 41 -10.89 18.96 -0.51
CA ALA A 41 -12.29 18.93 -0.06
C ALA A 41 -12.69 17.65 0.70
N ALA A 42 -11.72 16.81 1.09
CA ALA A 42 -11.99 15.55 1.78
C ALA A 42 -12.73 15.77 3.13
N PRO A 43 -13.73 14.93 3.48
CA PRO A 43 -14.45 15.02 4.75
C PRO A 43 -13.53 14.89 5.97
N TYR A 44 -13.82 15.65 7.03
CA TYR A 44 -12.98 15.68 8.24
C TYR A 44 -12.86 14.30 8.92
N ASP A 45 -13.97 13.57 9.02
CA ASP A 45 -14.03 12.21 9.57
C ASP A 45 -13.14 11.23 8.77
N PHE A 46 -13.16 11.32 7.45
CA PHE A 46 -12.24 10.56 6.60
C PHE A 46 -10.78 10.89 6.93
N ILE A 47 -10.41 12.17 7.05
CA ILE A 47 -9.04 12.58 7.42
C ILE A 47 -8.63 12.03 8.79
N GLN A 48 -9.50 12.11 9.79
CA GLN A 48 -9.20 11.55 11.12
C GLN A 48 -9.00 10.03 11.07
N GLN A 49 -9.80 9.33 10.26
CA GLN A 49 -9.62 7.90 10.06
C GLN A 49 -8.29 7.58 9.36
N VAL A 50 -7.90 8.33 8.31
CA VAL A 50 -6.58 8.16 7.66
C VAL A 50 -5.45 8.33 8.69
N ILE A 51 -5.53 9.34 9.55
CA ILE A 51 -4.52 9.57 10.58
C ILE A 51 -4.46 8.40 11.56
N SER A 52 -5.60 7.97 12.11
CA SER A 52 -5.65 6.88 13.08
C SER A 52 -5.08 5.59 12.50
N GLU A 53 -5.59 5.16 11.35
CA GLU A 53 -5.20 3.90 10.71
C GLU A 53 -3.74 3.92 10.25
N ALA A 54 -3.25 5.04 9.72
CA ALA A 54 -1.85 5.15 9.32
C ALA A 54 -0.88 5.07 10.52
N GLU A 55 -1.23 5.68 11.65
CA GLU A 55 -0.44 5.57 12.88
C GLU A 55 -0.46 4.14 13.43
N ASP A 56 -1.61 3.46 13.43
CA ASP A 56 -1.71 2.06 13.86
C ASP A 56 -0.88 1.14 12.94
N TYR A 57 -0.99 1.30 11.62
CA TYR A 57 -0.20 0.51 10.66
C TYR A 57 1.30 0.81 10.71
N TYR A 58 1.71 1.99 11.14
CA TYR A 58 3.13 2.33 11.30
C TYR A 58 3.82 1.39 12.29
N ASP A 59 3.13 1.08 13.40
CA ASP A 59 3.61 0.18 14.45
C ASP A 59 3.32 -1.29 14.10
N ASP A 60 2.11 -1.61 13.63
CA ASP A 60 1.69 -2.98 13.30
C ASP A 60 2.59 -3.61 12.24
N ILE A 61 2.92 -2.90 11.15
CA ILE A 61 3.74 -3.46 10.06
C ILE A 61 5.16 -3.77 10.55
N ALA A 62 5.73 -2.89 11.36
CA ALA A 62 7.06 -3.11 11.93
C ALA A 62 7.05 -4.32 12.87
N TYR A 63 6.02 -4.44 13.71
CA TYR A 63 5.83 -5.58 14.57
C TYR A 63 5.62 -6.89 13.78
N ASP A 64 4.75 -6.89 12.77
CA ASP A 64 4.39 -8.06 11.97
C ASP A 64 5.58 -8.62 11.20
N LEU A 65 6.47 -7.75 10.70
CA LEU A 65 7.70 -8.14 10.00
C LEU A 65 8.90 -8.38 10.94
N GLY A 66 8.78 -8.04 12.23
CA GLY A 66 9.88 -8.11 13.20
C GLY A 66 10.95 -7.01 13.03
N PHE A 67 10.63 -5.96 12.30
CA PHE A 67 11.60 -4.90 12.00
C PHE A 67 11.77 -3.95 13.19
N THR A 68 13.02 -3.81 13.63
CA THR A 68 13.42 -2.71 14.51
C THR A 68 13.74 -1.48 13.67
N ARG A 69 13.10 -0.35 13.98
CA ARG A 69 13.28 0.91 13.25
C ARG A 69 14.24 1.83 14.00
N TYR A 70 15.20 2.36 13.26
CA TYR A 70 16.15 3.36 13.76
C TYR A 70 15.94 4.73 13.11
N GLU A 71 15.50 4.73 11.85
CA GLU A 71 15.10 5.92 11.10
C GLU A 71 13.59 6.14 11.24
N PHE A 72 13.20 6.89 12.27
CA PHE A 72 11.79 7.17 12.54
C PHE A 72 11.22 8.21 11.56
N TRP A 73 9.93 8.08 11.25
CA TRP A 73 9.21 9.05 10.42
C TRP A 73 8.84 10.28 11.26
N LEU A 74 9.82 11.02 11.76
CA LEU A 74 9.57 12.18 12.62
C LEU A 74 9.97 13.47 11.91
N TRP A 75 9.41 14.59 12.37
CA TRP A 75 9.76 15.93 11.88
C TRP A 75 9.62 16.05 10.35
N ASP A 76 10.71 16.31 9.64
CA ASP A 76 10.75 16.45 8.19
C ASP A 76 10.82 15.11 7.44
N ASN A 77 11.03 13.99 8.17
CA ASN A 77 11.12 12.64 7.62
C ASN A 77 9.76 11.88 7.62
N ARG A 78 8.66 12.57 7.95
CA ARG A 78 7.30 11.99 7.95
C ARG A 78 6.90 11.52 6.56
N ALA A 79 6.18 10.40 6.51
CA ALA A 79 5.52 9.97 5.28
C ALA A 79 4.38 10.94 4.94
N LYS A 80 4.06 11.07 3.65
CA LYS A 80 3.03 12.00 3.17
C LYS A 80 1.90 11.21 2.53
N ILE A 81 0.66 11.57 2.83
CA ILE A 81 -0.52 10.99 2.19
C ILE A 81 -1.27 12.11 1.50
N TYR A 82 -1.45 12.01 0.17
CA TYR A 82 -2.24 12.95 -0.61
C TYR A 82 -3.61 12.37 -0.91
N ILE A 83 -4.65 13.11 -0.55
CA ILE A 83 -6.05 12.74 -0.74
C ILE A 83 -6.65 13.70 -1.77
N TYR A 84 -6.81 13.19 -2.99
CA TYR A 84 -7.44 13.88 -4.11
C TYR A 84 -8.95 13.99 -3.91
N ASN A 85 -9.63 14.83 -4.70
CA ASN A 85 -11.05 15.10 -4.49
C ASN A 85 -11.93 13.87 -4.71
N ASP A 86 -11.63 13.09 -5.75
CA ASP A 86 -12.35 11.88 -6.13
C ASP A 86 -11.43 10.95 -6.94
N ALA A 87 -11.98 9.81 -7.39
CA ALA A 87 -11.26 8.85 -8.22
C ALA A 87 -10.67 9.53 -9.46
N LYS A 88 -11.48 10.30 -10.20
CA LYS A 88 -11.07 10.91 -11.47
C LYS A 88 -9.90 11.87 -11.28
N ASP A 89 -9.96 12.72 -10.26
CA ASP A 89 -8.86 13.63 -9.89
C ASP A 89 -7.60 12.83 -9.55
N TYR A 90 -7.73 11.75 -8.78
CA TYR A 90 -6.63 10.83 -8.49
C TYR A 90 -6.03 10.20 -9.76
N GLN A 91 -6.84 9.63 -10.67
CA GLN A 91 -6.33 8.98 -11.89
C GLN A 91 -5.62 9.98 -12.80
N ILE A 92 -6.18 11.19 -12.99
CA ILE A 92 -5.57 12.24 -13.81
C ILE A 92 -4.19 12.64 -13.25
N ASN A 93 -4.08 12.80 -11.93
CA ASN A 93 -2.86 13.29 -11.29
C ASN A 93 -1.81 12.20 -11.01
N THR A 94 -2.17 10.93 -11.11
CA THR A 94 -1.26 9.81 -10.84
C THR A 94 -0.94 8.97 -12.08
N GLY A 95 -1.79 9.02 -13.13
CA GLY A 95 -1.68 8.15 -14.30
C GLY A 95 -2.05 6.69 -14.01
N GLN A 96 -2.61 6.41 -12.83
CA GLN A 96 -3.02 5.07 -12.42
C GLN A 96 -4.31 4.66 -13.14
N PRO A 97 -4.51 3.35 -13.39
CA PRO A 97 -5.71 2.85 -14.07
C PRO A 97 -6.96 3.00 -13.17
N ASP A 98 -8.14 2.96 -13.79
CA ASP A 98 -9.44 3.18 -13.12
C ASP A 98 -9.72 2.25 -11.94
N TRP A 99 -9.13 1.05 -11.95
CA TRP A 99 -9.28 0.08 -10.86
C TRP A 99 -8.39 0.39 -9.65
N SER A 100 -7.41 1.29 -9.78
CA SER A 100 -6.51 1.67 -8.69
C SER A 100 -7.24 2.57 -7.68
N SER A 101 -7.15 2.17 -6.41
CA SER A 101 -7.72 2.89 -5.26
C SER A 101 -6.65 3.61 -4.42
N GLY A 102 -5.39 3.43 -4.78
CA GLY A 102 -4.24 4.12 -4.21
C GLY A 102 -2.92 3.60 -4.79
N CYS A 103 -1.84 4.31 -4.52
CA CYS A 103 -0.49 3.91 -4.89
C CYS A 103 0.56 4.57 -3.97
N ALA A 104 1.71 3.92 -3.82
CA ALA A 104 2.90 4.48 -3.19
C ALA A 104 3.98 4.89 -4.20
N PHE A 105 4.60 6.04 -3.93
CA PHE A 105 5.90 6.44 -4.43
C PHE A 105 6.92 6.10 -3.35
N VAL A 106 7.37 4.85 -3.38
CA VAL A 106 8.05 4.18 -2.26
C VAL A 106 9.32 4.92 -1.80
N LYS A 107 10.14 5.43 -2.74
CA LYS A 107 11.35 6.19 -2.42
C LYS A 107 11.09 7.52 -1.71
N ASP A 108 9.96 8.14 -2.02
CA ASP A 108 9.60 9.47 -1.52
C ASP A 108 8.71 9.40 -0.27
N LYS A 109 8.33 8.19 0.17
CA LYS A 109 7.35 7.93 1.23
C LYS A 109 6.03 8.66 1.02
N VAL A 110 5.54 8.64 -0.21
CA VAL A 110 4.29 9.28 -0.57
C VAL A 110 3.25 8.23 -0.91
N ILE A 111 2.09 8.31 -0.29
CA ILE A 111 0.89 7.54 -0.66
C ILE A 111 -0.12 8.51 -1.26
N LYS A 112 -0.83 8.07 -2.30
CA LYS A 112 -1.87 8.86 -2.97
C LYS A 112 -3.17 8.07 -3.01
N THR A 113 -4.29 8.72 -2.70
CA THR A 113 -5.64 8.11 -2.70
C THR A 113 -6.73 9.19 -2.84
N TYR A 114 -7.99 8.83 -2.65
CA TYR A 114 -9.16 9.71 -2.66
C TYR A 114 -10.22 9.21 -1.64
N PRO A 115 -11.17 10.05 -1.21
CA PRO A 115 -12.24 9.65 -0.30
C PRO A 115 -13.09 8.51 -0.86
N ASN A 116 -13.50 7.58 0.00
CA ASN A 116 -14.30 6.40 -0.36
C ASN A 116 -13.63 5.44 -1.36
N ALA A 117 -12.31 5.54 -1.55
CA ALA A 117 -11.54 4.56 -2.32
C ALA A 117 -11.78 3.14 -1.78
N ARG A 118 -11.98 2.19 -2.70
CA ARG A 118 -12.43 0.84 -2.36
C ARG A 118 -11.41 0.15 -1.46
N SER A 119 -11.89 -0.36 -0.32
CA SER A 119 -11.07 -1.11 0.64
C SER A 119 -9.81 -0.36 1.11
N PHE A 120 -9.80 0.97 1.07
CA PHE A 120 -8.59 1.75 1.33
C PHE A 120 -7.96 1.42 2.69
N PHE A 121 -8.73 1.50 3.77
CA PHE A 121 -8.20 1.31 5.12
C PHE A 121 -7.73 -0.12 5.43
N ASN A 122 -8.42 -1.14 4.91
CA ASN A 122 -8.16 -2.54 5.29
C ASN A 122 -7.30 -3.33 4.29
N SER A 123 -6.96 -2.71 3.16
CA SER A 123 -6.23 -3.36 2.07
C SER A 123 -5.19 -2.41 1.48
N VAL A 124 -5.59 -1.30 0.87
CA VAL A 124 -4.65 -0.44 0.13
C VAL A 124 -3.64 0.25 1.06
N LEU A 125 -4.09 0.94 2.11
CA LEU A 125 -3.21 1.67 3.02
C LEU A 125 -2.13 0.77 3.66
N PRO A 126 -2.46 -0.38 4.31
CA PRO A 126 -1.44 -1.26 4.86
C PRO A 126 -0.54 -1.87 3.78
N HIS A 127 -1.06 -2.16 2.59
CA HIS A 127 -0.28 -2.67 1.47
C HIS A 127 0.78 -1.67 1.00
N GLU A 128 0.36 -0.43 0.71
CA GLU A 128 1.25 0.64 0.27
C GLU A 128 2.29 1.03 1.34
N MET A 129 1.88 1.07 2.62
CA MET A 129 2.80 1.26 3.73
C MET A 129 3.78 0.08 3.88
N GLY A 130 3.32 -1.13 3.62
CA GLY A 130 4.15 -2.35 3.60
C GLY A 130 5.29 -2.24 2.61
N HIS A 131 5.04 -1.76 1.38
CA HIS A 131 6.10 -1.50 0.41
C HIS A 131 7.13 -0.48 0.91
N ILE A 132 6.68 0.63 1.49
CA ILE A 132 7.56 1.69 1.98
C ILE A 132 8.47 1.17 3.09
N ILE A 133 7.88 0.59 4.15
CA ILE A 133 8.62 0.10 5.32
C ILE A 133 9.56 -1.04 4.92
N PHE A 134 9.11 -1.94 4.04
CA PHE A 134 9.96 -3.01 3.52
C PHE A 134 11.18 -2.46 2.79
N ARG A 135 11.00 -1.54 1.83
CA ARG A 135 12.11 -0.98 1.05
C ARG A 135 13.04 -0.09 1.86
N GLU A 136 12.54 0.61 2.89
CA GLU A 136 13.42 1.30 3.85
C GLU A 136 14.31 0.29 4.60
N PHE A 137 13.80 -0.90 4.90
CA PHE A 137 14.56 -1.93 5.61
C PHE A 137 15.55 -2.68 4.72
N VAL A 138 15.13 -3.13 3.54
CA VAL A 138 15.96 -3.93 2.61
C VAL A 138 16.77 -3.09 1.61
N GLY A 139 16.55 -1.78 1.60
CA GLY A 139 17.19 -0.85 0.67
C GLY A 139 16.54 -0.82 -0.73
N PHE A 140 16.91 0.21 -1.48
CA PHE A 140 16.31 0.55 -2.78
C PHE A 140 17.12 0.09 -4.00
N ASN A 141 18.34 -0.43 -3.79
CA ASN A 141 19.33 -0.63 -4.85
C ASN A 141 19.80 -2.10 -4.97
N ASN A 142 19.00 -3.06 -4.50
CA ASN A 142 19.27 -4.49 -4.71
C ASN A 142 18.30 -5.06 -5.77
N PRO A 143 18.77 -5.36 -7.00
CA PRO A 143 17.94 -5.97 -8.04
C PRO A 143 17.61 -7.45 -7.78
N ALA A 144 18.21 -8.07 -6.75
CA ALA A 144 17.95 -9.46 -6.41
C ALA A 144 16.68 -9.66 -5.56
N ILE A 145 15.99 -8.59 -5.19
CA ILE A 145 14.70 -8.66 -4.50
C ILE A 145 13.64 -8.99 -5.56
N PRO A 146 13.01 -10.17 -5.51
CA PRO A 146 12.02 -10.56 -6.51
C PRO A 146 10.68 -9.86 -6.24
N ILE A 147 9.91 -9.64 -7.30
CA ILE A 147 8.60 -8.96 -7.21
C ILE A 147 7.66 -9.71 -6.26
N TRP A 148 7.66 -11.04 -6.25
CA TRP A 148 6.82 -11.82 -5.33
C TRP A 148 7.09 -11.49 -3.86
N LEU A 149 8.34 -11.15 -3.51
CA LEU A 149 8.66 -10.81 -2.12
C LEU A 149 8.14 -9.41 -1.77
N GLU A 150 8.24 -8.45 -2.69
CA GLU A 150 7.69 -7.11 -2.49
C GLU A 150 6.17 -7.15 -2.34
N GLU A 151 5.49 -7.80 -3.28
CA GLU A 151 4.03 -7.93 -3.26
C GLU A 151 3.55 -8.84 -2.14
N GLY A 152 4.33 -9.87 -1.80
CA GLY A 152 4.04 -10.78 -0.70
C GLY A 152 4.11 -10.07 0.65
N VAL A 153 5.12 -9.23 0.88
CA VAL A 153 5.26 -8.44 2.13
C VAL A 153 4.16 -7.39 2.25
N ALA A 154 3.84 -6.70 1.17
CA ALA A 154 2.74 -5.74 1.15
C ALA A 154 1.39 -6.43 1.38
N SER A 155 1.13 -7.54 0.67
CA SER A 155 -0.09 -8.33 0.84
C SER A 155 -0.20 -8.99 2.22
N TYR A 156 0.92 -9.24 2.90
CA TYR A 156 0.94 -9.80 4.25
C TYR A 156 0.36 -8.83 5.29
N GLN A 157 0.42 -7.53 5.02
CA GLN A 157 -0.19 -6.51 5.88
C GLN A 157 -1.71 -6.43 5.71
N GLU A 158 -2.26 -7.00 4.63
CA GLU A 158 -3.69 -7.10 4.39
C GLU A 158 -4.29 -8.26 5.20
N LYS A 159 -4.42 -8.11 6.52
CA LYS A 159 -4.75 -9.21 7.46
C LYS A 159 -5.96 -10.07 7.02
N ALA A 160 -6.96 -9.48 6.37
CA ALA A 160 -8.16 -10.19 5.89
C ALA A 160 -7.91 -11.07 4.64
N ARG A 161 -6.82 -10.86 3.90
CA ARG A 161 -6.55 -11.47 2.59
C ARG A 161 -6.02 -12.90 2.68
N LEU A 162 -5.42 -13.31 3.80
CA LEU A 162 -4.84 -14.65 3.99
C LEU A 162 -5.84 -15.79 3.71
N ASN A 163 -7.08 -15.67 4.20
CA ASN A 163 -8.09 -16.71 3.97
C ASN A 163 -8.54 -16.77 2.50
N GLN A 164 -8.56 -15.63 1.81
CA GLN A 164 -8.85 -15.57 0.38
C GLN A 164 -7.71 -16.18 -0.43
N ALA A 165 -6.45 -15.85 -0.10
CA ALA A 165 -5.27 -16.40 -0.75
C ALA A 165 -5.22 -17.92 -0.66
N LYS A 166 -5.51 -18.50 0.51
CA LYS A 166 -5.62 -19.97 0.69
C LYS A 166 -6.66 -20.60 -0.24
N ARG A 167 -7.81 -19.94 -0.45
CA ARG A 167 -8.83 -20.43 -1.40
C ARG A 167 -8.36 -20.31 -2.85
N ILE A 168 -7.74 -19.20 -3.22
CA ILE A 168 -7.20 -18.98 -4.57
C ILE A 168 -6.15 -20.04 -4.89
N ILE A 169 -5.17 -20.25 -4.00
CA ILE A 169 -4.11 -21.24 -4.18
C ILE A 169 -4.70 -22.64 -4.32
N LYS A 170 -5.63 -23.02 -3.45
CA LYS A 170 -6.30 -24.32 -3.53
C LYS A 170 -7.01 -24.54 -4.86
N GLN A 171 -7.59 -23.48 -5.42
CA GLN A 171 -8.25 -23.54 -6.72
C GLN A 171 -7.22 -23.61 -7.85
N ALA A 172 -6.19 -22.78 -7.82
CA ALA A 172 -5.09 -22.78 -8.79
C ALA A 172 -4.39 -24.15 -8.90
N ILE A 173 -4.20 -24.86 -7.78
CA ILE A 173 -3.65 -26.22 -7.78
C ILE A 173 -4.57 -27.19 -8.53
N LYS A 174 -5.88 -27.11 -8.30
CA LYS A 174 -6.86 -28.00 -8.98
C LYS A 174 -6.95 -27.73 -10.47
N ASP A 175 -6.79 -26.47 -10.85
CA ASP A 175 -6.92 -26.01 -12.24
C ASP A 175 -5.56 -26.06 -12.98
N GLU A 176 -4.52 -26.64 -12.38
CA GLU A 176 -3.16 -26.70 -12.92
C GLU A 176 -2.58 -25.30 -13.29
N ALA A 177 -3.05 -24.26 -12.60
CA ALA A 177 -2.69 -22.85 -12.80
C ALA A 177 -1.74 -22.29 -11.71
N PHE A 178 -1.30 -23.14 -10.77
CA PHE A 178 -0.33 -22.79 -9.73
C PHE A 178 0.99 -22.32 -10.35
N ILE A 179 1.55 -21.22 -9.86
CA ILE A 179 2.75 -20.61 -10.42
C ILE A 179 3.99 -21.14 -9.69
N GLU A 180 4.93 -21.73 -10.42
CA GLU A 180 6.16 -22.20 -9.79
C GLU A 180 7.00 -21.02 -9.29
N LEU A 181 7.66 -21.18 -8.13
CA LEU A 181 8.44 -20.10 -7.50
C LEU A 181 9.53 -19.51 -8.42
N GLU A 182 10.09 -20.32 -9.33
CA GLU A 182 11.03 -19.83 -10.34
C GLU A 182 10.37 -18.82 -11.30
N GLN A 183 9.12 -19.05 -11.68
CA GLN A 183 8.35 -18.13 -12.52
C GLN A 183 8.02 -16.85 -11.74
N LEU A 184 7.57 -16.97 -10.49
CA LEU A 184 7.35 -15.82 -9.59
C LEU A 184 8.62 -14.96 -9.43
N SER A 185 9.80 -15.59 -9.41
CA SER A 185 11.08 -14.92 -9.13
C SER A 185 11.71 -14.19 -10.33
N GLY A 186 11.19 -14.33 -11.55
CA GLY A 186 11.79 -13.62 -12.69
C GLY A 186 11.16 -13.79 -14.07
N LYS A 187 10.06 -14.53 -14.21
CA LYS A 187 9.40 -14.75 -15.52
C LYS A 187 7.95 -14.24 -15.56
N PHE A 188 7.36 -13.93 -14.40
CA PHE A 188 5.99 -13.46 -14.33
C PHE A 188 5.89 -11.97 -14.70
N ASN A 189 5.19 -11.66 -15.79
CA ASN A 189 4.93 -10.29 -16.21
C ASN A 189 3.51 -9.87 -15.80
N LEU A 190 3.41 -9.15 -14.67
CA LEU A 190 2.14 -8.65 -14.14
C LEU A 190 1.36 -7.80 -15.15
N GLY A 191 2.05 -7.02 -16.00
CA GLY A 191 1.41 -6.12 -16.96
C GLY A 191 0.80 -6.82 -18.18
N MET A 192 1.18 -8.07 -18.45
CA MET A 192 0.66 -8.88 -19.55
C MET A 192 -0.23 -10.04 -19.08
N ALA A 193 -0.23 -10.33 -17.79
CA ALA A 193 -1.00 -11.42 -17.20
C ALA A 193 -2.50 -11.07 -17.15
N GLY A 194 -3.35 -12.08 -17.36
CA GLY A 194 -4.78 -11.97 -17.13
C GLY A 194 -5.11 -11.81 -15.64
N GLN A 195 -6.29 -11.27 -15.33
CA GLN A 195 -6.72 -10.96 -13.96
C GLN A 195 -6.63 -12.16 -13.00
N GLU A 196 -6.94 -13.37 -13.49
CA GLU A 196 -6.83 -14.60 -12.71
C GLU A 196 -5.38 -14.92 -12.34
N ALA A 197 -4.47 -14.92 -13.31
CA ALA A 197 -3.05 -15.16 -13.08
C ALA A 197 -2.44 -14.11 -12.12
N VAL A 198 -2.85 -12.85 -12.24
CA VAL A 198 -2.47 -11.79 -11.30
C VAL A 198 -2.97 -12.11 -9.89
N SER A 199 -4.23 -12.53 -9.75
CA SER A 199 -4.82 -12.93 -8.46
C SER A 199 -4.06 -14.10 -7.82
N ILE A 200 -3.67 -15.10 -8.63
CA ILE A 200 -2.86 -16.24 -8.19
C ILE A 200 -1.47 -15.78 -7.75
N PHE A 201 -0.81 -14.92 -8.53
CA PHE A 201 0.50 -14.35 -8.20
C PHE A 201 0.51 -13.70 -6.81
N TYR A 202 -0.46 -12.82 -6.52
CA TYR A 202 -0.55 -12.17 -5.22
C TYR A 202 -0.85 -13.17 -4.09
N ALA A 203 -1.75 -14.13 -4.34
CA ALA A 203 -2.10 -15.14 -3.35
C ALA A 203 -0.89 -16.01 -2.96
N GLU A 204 -0.14 -16.50 -3.95
CA GLU A 204 1.05 -17.30 -3.74
C GLU A 204 2.17 -16.51 -3.08
N SER A 205 2.44 -15.28 -3.56
CA SER A 205 3.41 -14.34 -2.98
C SER A 205 3.15 -14.10 -1.49
N LEU A 206 1.90 -13.80 -1.14
CA LEU A 206 1.45 -13.69 0.25
C LEU A 206 1.71 -14.98 1.03
N SER A 207 1.34 -16.14 0.47
CA SER A 207 1.51 -17.42 1.18
C SER A 207 2.97 -17.79 1.42
N ILE A 208 3.89 -17.38 0.55
CA ILE A 208 5.33 -17.63 0.74
C ILE A 208 5.84 -16.81 1.92
N VAL A 209 5.49 -15.52 2.00
CA VAL A 209 5.86 -14.66 3.14
C VAL A 209 5.23 -15.16 4.44
N ASP A 210 3.94 -15.53 4.40
CA ASP A 210 3.24 -16.14 5.54
C ASP A 210 3.92 -17.43 6.01
N TYR A 211 4.31 -18.31 5.08
CA TYR A 211 5.06 -19.52 5.37
C TYR A 211 6.40 -19.24 6.05
N LEU A 212 7.21 -18.32 5.48
CA LEU A 212 8.51 -17.95 6.03
C LEU A 212 8.39 -17.41 7.47
N ILE A 213 7.39 -16.57 7.74
CA ILE A 213 7.19 -15.97 9.06
C ILE A 213 6.57 -16.97 10.04
N ARG A 214 5.57 -17.76 9.64
CA ARG A 214 4.87 -18.69 10.56
C ARG A 214 5.73 -19.88 10.96
N GLU A 215 6.46 -20.46 10.02
CA GLU A 215 7.22 -21.70 10.27
C GLU A 215 8.59 -21.43 10.88
N PHE A 216 9.20 -20.28 10.56
CA PHE A 216 10.56 -19.96 11.01
C PHE A 216 10.64 -18.76 11.95
N GLY A 217 9.56 -18.01 12.13
CA GLY A 217 9.50 -16.85 13.02
C GLY A 217 10.05 -15.57 12.39
N LYS A 218 9.67 -14.44 13.00
CA LYS A 218 10.03 -13.09 12.54
C LYS A 218 11.54 -12.84 12.55
N ASP A 219 12.28 -13.41 13.51
CA ASP A 219 13.74 -13.24 13.59
C ASP A 219 14.47 -13.78 12.36
N ASN A 220 14.07 -14.95 11.86
CA ASN A 220 14.65 -15.49 10.61
C ASN A 220 14.24 -14.64 9.40
N PHE A 221 13.00 -14.12 9.39
CA PHE A 221 12.56 -13.20 8.35
C PHE A 221 13.37 -11.89 8.34
N VAL A 222 13.72 -11.36 9.51
CA VAL A 222 14.61 -10.22 9.67
C VAL A 222 16.01 -10.53 9.13
N LEU A 223 16.60 -11.67 9.51
CA LEU A 223 17.93 -12.09 9.02
C LEU A 223 17.94 -12.23 7.49
N PHE A 224 16.86 -12.77 6.91
CA PHE A 224 16.68 -12.86 5.46
C PHE A 224 16.66 -11.47 4.81
N CYS A 225 15.87 -10.55 5.35
CA CYS A 225 15.77 -9.18 4.85
C CYS A 225 17.08 -8.40 5.00
N GLN A 226 17.82 -8.59 6.09
CA GLN A 226 19.16 -8.00 6.28
C GLN A 226 20.16 -8.55 5.27
N ALA A 227 20.12 -9.85 4.99
CA ALA A 227 20.96 -10.46 3.97
C ALA A 227 20.68 -9.89 2.56
N LEU A 228 19.42 -9.61 2.24
CA LEU A 228 19.04 -8.89 1.02
C LEU A 228 19.54 -7.44 1.04
N ARG A 229 19.39 -6.72 2.15
CA ARG A 229 19.92 -5.34 2.31
C ARG A 229 21.42 -5.27 2.03
N ASP A 230 22.15 -6.26 2.51
CA ASP A 230 23.61 -6.35 2.35
C ASP A 230 24.00 -6.88 0.95
N LYS A 231 23.08 -6.74 -0.03
CA LYS A 231 23.24 -7.01 -1.46
C LYS A 231 23.61 -8.45 -1.80
N LYS A 232 23.21 -9.42 -0.97
CA LYS A 232 23.25 -10.82 -1.37
C LYS A 232 22.16 -11.09 -2.41
N ASN A 233 22.39 -12.12 -3.24
CA ASN A 233 21.34 -12.65 -4.11
C ASN A 233 20.30 -13.44 -3.28
N LEU A 234 19.14 -13.72 -3.88
CA LEU A 234 18.03 -14.41 -3.22
C LEU A 234 18.45 -15.72 -2.55
N ASP A 235 19.16 -16.59 -3.28
CA ASP A 235 19.57 -17.91 -2.75
C ASP A 235 20.54 -17.79 -1.58
N ARG A 236 21.50 -16.85 -1.64
CA ARG A 236 22.43 -16.56 -0.54
C ARG A 236 21.73 -15.94 0.66
N ALA A 237 20.70 -15.13 0.44
CA ALA A 237 19.90 -14.56 1.51
C ALA A 237 19.07 -15.66 2.21
N LEU A 238 18.41 -16.53 1.44
CA LEU A 238 17.66 -17.67 1.97
C LEU A 238 18.54 -18.61 2.80
N SER A 239 19.68 -19.03 2.27
CA SER A 239 20.63 -19.90 2.99
C SER A 239 21.28 -19.29 4.21
N SER A 240 21.29 -17.96 4.33
CA SER A 240 21.81 -17.28 5.53
C SER A 240 20.79 -17.25 6.68
N ALA A 241 19.51 -17.43 6.38
CA ALA A 241 18.41 -17.21 7.34
C ALA A 241 17.55 -18.44 7.60
N TYR A 242 17.53 -19.40 6.67
CA TYR A 242 16.70 -20.59 6.76
C TYR A 242 17.52 -21.86 6.50
N ARG A 243 16.89 -23.02 6.73
CA ARG A 243 17.46 -24.34 6.42
C ARG A 243 17.38 -24.71 4.93
N PHE A 244 17.01 -23.75 4.07
CA PHE A 244 16.96 -23.92 2.62
C PHE A 244 18.24 -23.39 1.99
N ASN A 245 18.88 -24.17 1.13
CA ASN A 245 20.11 -23.73 0.47
C ASN A 245 19.88 -22.72 -0.66
N ASN A 246 18.66 -22.65 -1.20
CA ASN A 246 18.29 -21.82 -2.34
C ASN A 246 16.76 -21.76 -2.52
N SER A 247 16.31 -20.98 -3.48
CA SER A 247 14.91 -20.82 -3.90
C SER A 247 14.25 -22.12 -4.38
N LYS A 248 14.99 -23.08 -4.96
CA LYS A 248 14.41 -24.38 -5.35
C LYS A 248 14.00 -25.19 -4.13
N GLU A 249 14.85 -25.22 -3.10
CA GLU A 249 14.49 -25.86 -1.83
C GLU A 249 13.31 -25.17 -1.16
N LEU A 250 13.30 -23.82 -1.12
CA LEU A 250 12.13 -23.08 -0.64
C LEU A 250 10.86 -23.52 -1.36
N SER A 251 10.87 -23.63 -2.70
CA SER A 251 9.72 -24.10 -3.48
C SER A 251 9.23 -25.47 -3.02
N ILE A 252 10.14 -26.44 -2.82
CA ILE A 252 9.79 -27.79 -2.39
C ILE A 252 9.14 -27.78 -1.01
N TYR A 253 9.73 -27.09 -0.04
CA TYR A 253 9.22 -27.09 1.34
C TYR A 253 7.93 -26.27 1.48
N TRP A 254 7.81 -25.16 0.76
CA TRP A 254 6.58 -24.38 0.69
C TRP A 254 5.43 -25.17 0.06
N LYS A 255 5.68 -25.89 -1.05
CA LYS A 255 4.67 -26.77 -1.67
C LYS A 255 4.20 -27.87 -0.71
N ARG A 256 5.11 -28.49 0.03
CA ARG A 256 4.75 -29.46 1.10
C ARG A 256 3.91 -28.83 2.20
N TYR A 257 4.22 -27.60 2.63
CA TYR A 257 3.41 -26.86 3.60
C TYR A 257 1.99 -26.59 3.09
N LEU A 258 1.83 -26.37 1.77
CA LEU A 258 0.52 -26.25 1.13
C LEU A 258 -0.20 -27.60 0.92
N GLY A 259 0.45 -28.73 1.18
CA GLY A 259 -0.08 -30.07 0.93
C GLY A 259 -0.06 -30.47 -0.55
N ILE A 260 0.89 -29.93 -1.32
CA ILE A 260 1.16 -30.30 -2.71
C ILE A 260 2.33 -31.30 -2.70
N ASP A 261 2.11 -32.49 -3.26
CA ASP A 261 3.09 -33.57 -3.38
C ASP A 261 3.95 -33.44 -4.65
#